data_AF-A0A5C7PPA5-F1
#
_entry.id   AF-A0A5C7PPA5-F1
#
_cell.length_a   1.000
_cell.length_b   1.000
_cell.length_c   1.000
_cell.angle_alpha   90.00
_cell.angle_beta   90.00
_cell.angle_gamma   90.00
#
_symmetry.space_group_name_H-M   'P 1'
#
loop_
_entity.id
_entity.type
_entity.pdbx_description
1 polymer ?
#
loop_
_entity_poly.entity_id
_entity_poly.type
_entity_poly.pdbx_seq_one_letter_code
_entity_poly.pdbx_strand_id
1 'polypeptide(L)'
;MSTAENAKLQYEAGQQAVAMTLLTDSGDHKTFKSAATLWSGRSGYAPVVRPNGLLTGGAATPDSAAVNDIVDVAALTCNLAGVVVSVAAGELTASRGTGSDVCRITSLTVTSAGALAAVAGTAGPTFSETRGANGGPPFIPVGSIEIGQVRLGSIVAAPVTAAEVFQVAGMHVERADLYEVNHGPTVVGGVETVPGGSVSLYDALPLIHTGSLPKQVYASYAAPLFADISLASDFTSPETSHSVSSTQVYGTTLGATSASLGQGGFTAYLENGVSDALVGLKNSLLWFKFSPDRYASPYLLTQGTLGIARTFPAGDNIQAACTISAAKAAIEVS
;
A
#
# COMPACT_ATOMS: atom_id res chain seq x y z
N MET A 1 1.76 31.71 -31.47
CA MET A 1 0.73 30.74 -31.07
C MET A 1 1.48 29.50 -30.62
N SER A 2 1.27 29.02 -29.39
CA SER A 2 1.90 27.79 -28.92
C SER A 2 1.22 26.57 -29.55
N THR A 3 1.98 25.77 -30.29
CA THR A 3 1.52 24.51 -30.88
C THR A 3 2.21 23.34 -30.18
N ALA A 4 1.59 22.16 -30.21
CA ALA A 4 2.16 20.92 -29.70
C ALA A 4 2.98 20.17 -30.79
N GLU A 5 3.60 20.90 -31.73
CA GLU A 5 4.31 20.31 -32.87
C GLU A 5 5.51 19.44 -32.44
N ASN A 6 6.09 19.75 -31.28
CA ASN A 6 7.20 19.00 -30.68
C ASN A 6 6.71 18.02 -29.60
N ALA A 7 5.42 17.70 -29.57
CA ALA A 7 4.87 16.81 -28.56
C ALA A 7 5.45 15.40 -28.65
N LYS A 8 5.45 14.73 -27.51
CA LYS A 8 5.95 13.37 -27.36
C LYS A 8 4.98 12.56 -26.52
N LEU A 9 4.49 11.46 -27.09
CA LEU A 9 3.67 10.48 -26.38
C LEU A 9 4.48 9.21 -26.15
N GLN A 10 4.46 8.70 -24.93
CA GLN A 10 5.09 7.46 -24.53
C GLN A 10 4.09 6.55 -23.84
N TYR A 11 4.34 5.24 -23.92
CA TYR A 11 3.57 4.21 -23.24
C TYR A 11 4.49 3.25 -22.51
N GLU A 12 3.96 2.57 -21.50
CA GLU A 12 4.62 1.45 -20.83
C GLU A 12 4.78 0.28 -21.82
N ALA A 13 5.99 0.13 -22.36
CA ALA A 13 6.33 -0.91 -23.32
C ALA A 13 7.02 -2.12 -22.66
N GLY A 14 7.52 -1.95 -21.44
CA GLY A 14 8.20 -2.99 -20.69
C GLY A 14 8.16 -2.75 -19.19
N GLN A 15 8.75 -3.68 -18.44
CA GLN A 15 8.75 -3.68 -16.99
C GLN A 15 10.13 -4.10 -16.48
N GLN A 16 10.65 -3.38 -15.49
CA GLN A 16 11.81 -3.81 -14.72
C GLN A 16 11.34 -4.36 -13.38
N ALA A 17 11.44 -5.68 -13.21
CA ALA A 17 11.08 -6.33 -11.96
C ALA A 17 12.06 -5.96 -10.83
N VAL A 18 11.51 -5.61 -9.68
CA VAL A 18 12.23 -5.39 -8.44
C VAL A 18 11.81 -6.48 -7.46
N ALA A 19 12.79 -7.25 -6.99
CA ALA A 19 12.58 -8.29 -6.00
C ALA A 19 12.04 -7.70 -4.69
N MET A 20 11.51 -8.58 -3.83
CA MET A 20 10.97 -8.19 -2.53
C MET A 20 12.03 -7.42 -1.74
N THR A 21 11.76 -6.15 -1.45
CA THR A 21 12.66 -5.26 -0.73
C THR A 21 11.92 -4.51 0.36
N LEU A 22 12.67 -4.07 1.38
CA LEU A 22 12.17 -3.14 2.39
C LEU A 22 11.84 -1.80 1.73
N LEU A 23 10.68 -1.25 2.09
CA LEU A 23 10.25 0.09 1.73
C LEU A 23 10.69 1.11 2.79
N THR A 24 10.87 2.35 2.35
CA THR A 24 11.33 3.45 3.20
C THR A 24 10.13 4.22 3.76
N ASP A 25 10.04 4.35 5.07
CA ASP A 25 9.06 5.21 5.74
C ASP A 25 9.23 6.67 5.29
N SER A 26 8.13 7.32 4.94
CA SER A 26 8.13 8.73 4.54
C SER A 26 8.25 9.71 5.72
N GLY A 27 8.22 9.20 6.96
CA GLY A 27 8.29 9.96 8.21
C GLY A 27 6.93 10.19 8.86
N ASP A 28 5.84 9.85 8.17
CA ASP A 28 4.47 9.86 8.69
C ASP A 28 4.07 8.53 9.33
N HIS A 29 4.91 7.49 9.22
CA HIS A 29 4.66 6.11 9.65
C HIS A 29 3.42 5.48 9.01
N LYS A 30 2.89 6.10 7.95
CA LYS A 30 1.67 5.71 7.24
C LYS A 30 1.96 5.41 5.77
N THR A 31 2.97 6.03 5.20
CA THR A 31 3.32 5.89 3.79
C THR A 31 4.74 5.37 3.66
N PHE A 32 4.89 4.27 2.93
CA PHE A 32 6.16 3.58 2.72
C PHE A 32 6.50 3.58 1.24
N LYS A 33 7.60 4.25 0.88
CA LYS A 33 8.02 4.51 -0.49
C LYS A 33 8.99 3.44 -0.98
N SER A 34 8.86 3.08 -2.24
CA SER A 34 9.88 2.31 -2.94
C SER A 34 10.91 3.20 -3.61
N ALA A 35 11.96 2.60 -4.18
CA ALA A 35 12.93 3.34 -4.99
C ALA A 35 12.35 3.78 -6.35
N ALA A 36 11.30 3.10 -6.85
CA ALA A 36 10.62 3.50 -8.08
C ALA A 36 9.44 4.42 -7.73
N THR A 37 9.24 5.46 -8.54
CA THR A 37 8.12 6.40 -8.39
C THR A 37 6.84 5.93 -9.07
N LEU A 38 6.93 4.88 -9.89
CA LEU A 38 5.80 4.27 -10.59
C LEU A 38 5.89 2.75 -10.49
N TRP A 39 4.75 2.11 -10.24
CA TRP A 39 4.58 0.66 -10.34
C TRP A 39 3.63 0.33 -11.50
N SER A 40 3.99 -0.68 -12.27
CA SER A 40 3.13 -1.23 -13.31
C SER A 40 1.82 -1.73 -12.70
N GLY A 41 0.70 -1.42 -13.37
CA GLY A 41 -0.61 -2.01 -13.11
C GLY A 41 -0.94 -3.16 -14.06
N ARG A 42 -0.01 -3.49 -14.98
CA ARG A 42 -0.25 -4.50 -16.00
C ARG A 42 -0.43 -5.87 -15.36
N SER A 43 -1.40 -6.64 -15.86
CA SER A 43 -1.64 -8.01 -15.40
C SER A 43 -0.35 -8.85 -15.49
N GLY A 44 -0.05 -9.60 -14.42
CA GLY A 44 1.20 -10.35 -14.26
C GLY A 44 2.36 -9.55 -13.65
N TYR A 45 2.21 -8.22 -13.48
CA TYR A 45 3.24 -7.33 -12.91
C TYR A 45 2.75 -6.55 -11.70
N ALA A 46 1.58 -6.91 -11.16
CA ALA A 46 1.02 -6.30 -9.96
C ALA A 46 1.99 -6.47 -8.78
N PRO A 47 2.13 -5.44 -7.92
CA PRO A 47 3.01 -5.51 -6.78
C PRO A 47 2.49 -6.52 -5.75
N VAL A 48 3.42 -7.18 -5.07
CA VAL A 48 3.14 -8.00 -3.89
C VAL A 48 3.67 -7.25 -2.69
N VAL A 49 2.77 -6.87 -1.79
CA VAL A 49 3.09 -6.09 -0.59
C VAL A 49 2.98 -7.00 0.64
N ARG A 50 3.99 -6.94 1.51
CA ARG A 50 4.13 -7.77 2.71
C ARG A 50 4.60 -6.92 3.89
N PRO A 51 3.72 -6.13 4.51
CA PRO A 51 3.99 -5.53 5.81
C PRO A 51 4.23 -6.64 6.83
N ASN A 52 5.21 -6.51 7.71
CA ASN A 52 5.34 -7.43 8.83
C ASN A 52 4.00 -7.46 9.61
N GLY A 53 3.55 -8.64 10.00
CA GLY A 53 2.28 -8.78 10.71
C GLY A 53 1.61 -10.13 10.56
N LEU A 54 0.65 -10.38 11.45
CA LEU A 54 -0.23 -11.54 11.45
C LEU A 54 -1.17 -11.53 10.23
N LEU A 55 -1.32 -12.70 9.60
CA LEU A 55 -2.30 -12.96 8.53
C LEU A 55 -3.47 -13.80 9.06
N THR A 56 -3.19 -14.96 9.66
CA THR A 56 -4.20 -15.88 10.17
C THR A 56 -3.72 -16.61 11.43
N GLY A 57 -4.67 -17.11 12.24
CA GLY A 57 -4.38 -17.90 13.44
C GLY A 57 -3.87 -17.07 14.61
N GLY A 58 -3.01 -17.65 15.44
CA GLY A 58 -2.30 -16.92 16.50
C GLY A 58 -3.15 -16.56 17.71
N ALA A 59 -4.30 -17.20 17.89
CA ALA A 59 -5.12 -17.03 19.09
C ALA A 59 -4.30 -17.39 20.33
N ALA A 60 -4.23 -16.47 21.28
CA ALA A 60 -3.63 -16.66 22.59
C ALA A 60 -4.75 -16.93 23.60
N THR A 61 -4.62 -18.01 24.36
CA THR A 61 -5.58 -18.40 25.39
C THR A 61 -4.84 -18.73 26.69
N PRO A 62 -5.52 -18.65 27.85
CA PRO A 62 -5.03 -19.31 29.06
C PRO A 62 -4.51 -20.72 28.78
N ASP A 63 -3.41 -21.10 29.41
CA ASP A 63 -2.88 -22.45 29.30
C ASP A 63 -3.95 -23.48 29.69
N SER A 64 -4.20 -24.42 28.80
CA SER A 64 -5.14 -25.52 28.97
C SER A 64 -4.78 -26.46 30.13
N ALA A 65 -3.50 -26.55 30.49
CA ALA A 65 -3.03 -27.29 31.66
C ALA A 65 -3.06 -26.47 32.96
N ALA A 66 -3.47 -25.20 32.90
CA ALA A 66 -3.51 -24.26 34.01
C ALA A 66 -2.15 -24.13 34.75
N VAL A 67 -1.05 -24.25 34.02
CA VAL A 67 0.29 -23.95 34.51
C VAL A 67 0.39 -22.44 34.79
N ASN A 68 1.08 -22.11 35.87
CA ASN A 68 1.24 -20.73 36.27
C ASN A 68 1.94 -19.93 35.18
N ASP A 69 1.40 -18.75 34.92
CA ASP A 69 2.01 -17.71 34.08
C ASP A 69 2.18 -18.12 32.60
N ILE A 70 1.54 -19.19 32.14
CA ILE A 70 1.61 -19.66 30.75
C ILE A 70 0.33 -19.31 29.99
N VAL A 71 0.51 -18.99 28.70
CA VAL A 71 -0.54 -18.92 27.69
C VAL A 71 -0.23 -19.87 26.53
N ASP A 72 -1.28 -20.48 25.99
CA ASP A 72 -1.23 -21.25 24.75
C ASP A 72 -1.40 -20.31 23.57
N VAL A 73 -0.55 -20.44 22.55
CA VAL A 73 -0.66 -19.70 21.28
C VAL A 73 -0.90 -20.70 20.16
N ALA A 74 -2.02 -20.57 19.47
CA ALA A 74 -2.35 -21.39 18.31
C ALA A 74 -1.38 -21.12 17.14
N ALA A 75 -1.21 -22.12 16.27
CA ALA A 75 -0.43 -21.96 15.05
C ALA A 75 -0.94 -20.79 14.21
N LEU A 76 -0.03 -20.14 13.47
CA LEU A 76 -0.33 -18.92 12.75
C LEU A 76 0.42 -18.82 11.43
N THR A 77 -0.02 -17.90 10.59
CA THR A 77 0.76 -17.41 9.46
C THR A 77 0.97 -15.90 9.57
N CYS A 78 2.14 -15.44 9.17
CA CYS A 78 2.49 -14.03 9.19
C CYS A 78 3.35 -13.65 7.98
N ASN A 79 3.29 -12.38 7.59
CA ASN A 79 4.34 -11.80 6.76
C ASN A 79 5.50 -11.43 7.66
N LEU A 80 6.70 -11.90 7.33
CA LEU A 80 7.93 -11.63 8.06
C LEU A 80 9.07 -11.40 7.07
N ALA A 81 9.71 -10.24 7.12
CA ALA A 81 10.84 -9.88 6.26
C ALA A 81 10.56 -10.10 4.75
N GLY A 82 9.34 -9.81 4.31
CA GLY A 82 8.94 -9.97 2.91
C GLY A 82 8.61 -11.41 2.49
N VAL A 83 8.53 -12.37 3.40
CA VAL A 83 8.06 -13.74 3.11
C VAL A 83 6.85 -14.13 3.98
N VAL A 84 6.02 -15.04 3.49
CA VAL A 84 4.95 -15.65 4.31
C VAL A 84 5.58 -16.79 5.10
N VAL A 85 5.41 -16.76 6.42
CA VAL A 85 5.97 -17.75 7.36
C VAL A 85 4.82 -18.40 8.12
N SER A 86 4.90 -19.72 8.26
CA SER A 86 4.06 -20.49 9.18
C SER A 86 4.81 -20.68 10.49
N VAL A 87 4.14 -20.38 11.61
CA VAL A 87 4.69 -20.57 12.95
C VAL A 87 3.83 -21.61 13.66
N ALA A 88 4.48 -22.62 14.23
CA ALA A 88 3.79 -23.68 14.96
C ALA A 88 3.13 -23.13 16.24
N ALA A 89 2.12 -23.85 16.72
CA ALA A 89 1.55 -23.58 18.04
C ALA A 89 2.60 -23.81 19.13
N GLY A 90 2.45 -23.12 20.25
CA GLY A 90 3.34 -23.28 21.39
C GLY A 90 2.88 -22.49 22.60
N GLU A 91 3.62 -22.65 23.68
CA GLU A 91 3.37 -22.00 24.96
C GLU A 91 4.32 -20.81 25.13
N LEU A 92 3.82 -19.75 25.77
CA LEU A 92 4.63 -18.59 26.15
C LEU A 92 4.43 -18.26 27.63
N THR A 93 5.54 -17.99 28.32
CA THR A 93 5.52 -17.57 29.73
C THR A 93 5.41 -16.05 29.84
N ALA A 94 4.34 -15.58 30.48
CA ALA A 94 4.17 -14.20 30.89
C ALA A 94 4.91 -13.90 32.19
N SER A 95 5.41 -12.67 32.33
CA SER A 95 6.13 -12.24 33.53
C SER A 95 5.21 -11.53 34.52
N ARG A 96 5.24 -11.95 35.78
CA ARG A 96 4.56 -11.29 36.91
C ARG A 96 5.27 -10.01 37.34
N GLY A 97 4.61 -9.22 38.19
CA GLY A 97 5.22 -8.06 38.85
C GLY A 97 6.37 -8.43 39.79
N THR A 98 7.04 -7.45 40.37
CA THR A 98 8.17 -7.65 41.28
C THR A 98 8.12 -6.68 42.46
N GLY A 99 8.17 -7.20 43.70
CA GLY A 99 8.14 -6.37 44.90
C GLY A 99 6.82 -5.60 45.06
N SER A 100 6.90 -4.28 45.26
CA SER A 100 5.73 -3.40 45.30
C SER A 100 5.11 -3.12 43.93
N ASP A 101 5.85 -3.43 42.85
CA ASP A 101 5.42 -3.19 41.48
C ASP A 101 4.65 -4.40 40.96
N VAL A 102 3.36 -4.46 41.29
CA VAL A 102 2.50 -5.63 41.06
C VAL A 102 2.08 -5.80 39.60
N CYS A 103 2.11 -4.75 38.79
CA CYS A 103 1.63 -4.75 37.40
C CYS A 103 2.79 -4.95 36.42
N ARG A 104 2.69 -5.94 35.53
CA ARG A 104 3.60 -6.12 34.39
C ARG A 104 2.83 -6.57 33.15
N ILE A 105 3.23 -6.03 32.01
CA ILE A 105 2.69 -6.38 30.69
C ILE A 105 3.77 -7.16 29.92
N THR A 106 3.39 -8.29 29.36
CA THR A 106 4.25 -9.11 28.48
C THR A 106 3.67 -9.07 27.07
N SER A 107 4.46 -8.65 26.09
CA SER A 107 4.10 -8.75 24.68
C SER A 107 4.39 -10.15 24.17
N LEU A 108 3.41 -10.76 23.52
CA LEU A 108 3.54 -12.02 22.79
C LEU A 108 3.96 -11.68 21.37
N THR A 109 5.02 -12.31 20.87
CA THR A 109 5.64 -11.93 19.60
C THR A 109 5.99 -13.13 18.74
N VAL A 110 6.06 -12.88 17.43
CA VAL A 110 6.87 -13.69 16.52
C VAL A 110 8.19 -12.97 16.32
N THR A 111 9.30 -13.63 16.58
CA THR A 111 10.65 -13.09 16.40
C THR A 111 11.00 -12.93 14.92
N SER A 112 12.06 -12.19 14.62
CA SER A 112 12.62 -12.08 13.26
C SER A 112 13.08 -13.41 12.65
N ALA A 113 13.24 -14.46 13.47
CA ALA A 113 13.54 -15.81 13.03
C ALA A 113 12.29 -16.70 12.81
N GLY A 114 11.08 -16.17 13.00
CA GLY A 114 9.83 -16.91 12.82
C GLY A 114 9.46 -17.84 13.97
N ALA A 115 9.90 -17.52 15.19
CA ALA A 115 9.57 -18.29 16.40
C ALA A 115 8.77 -17.45 17.40
N LEU A 116 7.86 -18.09 18.15
CA LEU A 116 7.14 -17.46 19.25
C LEU A 116 8.10 -17.02 20.36
N ALA A 117 7.88 -15.83 20.92
CA ALA A 117 8.61 -15.34 22.08
C ALA A 117 7.77 -14.39 22.93
N ALA A 118 8.04 -14.38 24.23
CA ALA A 118 7.48 -13.45 25.19
C ALA A 118 8.51 -12.36 25.51
N VAL A 119 8.12 -11.10 25.40
CA VAL A 119 8.95 -9.95 25.78
C VAL A 119 8.31 -9.30 26.99
N ALA A 120 9.03 -9.21 28.10
CA ALA A 120 8.52 -8.62 29.34
C ALA A 120 8.75 -7.12 29.38
N GLY A 121 7.73 -6.35 29.78
CA GLY A 121 7.87 -4.96 30.17
C GLY A 121 8.46 -4.79 31.58
N THR A 122 8.76 -3.54 31.93
CA THR A 122 9.19 -3.21 33.30
C THR A 122 7.99 -3.26 34.24
N ALA A 123 8.15 -3.85 35.43
CA ALA A 123 7.07 -3.85 36.42
C ALA A 123 6.77 -2.42 36.89
N GLY A 124 5.52 -2.15 37.26
CA GLY A 124 5.11 -0.90 37.90
C GLY A 124 4.01 -1.12 38.94
N PRO A 125 3.70 -0.11 39.75
CA PRO A 125 2.66 -0.21 40.77
C PRO A 125 1.23 -0.23 40.18
N THR A 126 1.08 0.24 38.93
CA THR A 126 -0.17 0.30 38.18
C THR A 126 0.10 -0.02 36.70
N PHE A 127 -0.92 -0.45 35.95
CA PHE A 127 -0.79 -0.59 34.50
C PHE A 127 -0.63 0.78 33.83
N SER A 128 0.16 0.79 32.75
CA SER A 128 0.37 1.92 31.87
C SER A 128 0.15 1.49 30.42
N GLU A 129 -0.37 2.38 29.58
CA GLU A 129 -0.41 2.15 28.13
C GLU A 129 0.85 2.68 27.41
N THR A 130 1.71 3.40 28.13
CA THR A 130 2.95 3.96 27.57
C THR A 130 3.99 2.87 27.39
N ARG A 131 4.43 2.64 26.15
CA ARG A 131 5.48 1.66 25.87
C ARG A 131 6.80 2.02 26.55
N GLY A 132 7.44 1.01 27.12
CA GLY A 132 8.72 1.13 27.84
C GLY A 132 8.62 1.77 29.23
N ALA A 133 7.46 2.25 29.65
CA ALA A 133 7.25 2.76 31.01
C ALA A 133 7.04 1.61 32.01
N ASN A 134 7.25 1.89 33.31
CA ASN A 134 6.91 0.96 34.38
C ASN A 134 5.42 0.62 34.35
N GLY A 135 5.09 -0.66 34.40
CA GLY A 135 3.73 -1.18 34.28
C GLY A 135 3.17 -1.12 32.85
N GLY A 136 3.96 -0.67 31.88
CA GLY A 136 3.60 -0.54 30.48
C GLY A 136 4.08 -1.71 29.61
N PRO A 137 3.55 -1.81 28.37
CA PRO A 137 4.03 -2.79 27.41
C PRO A 137 5.49 -2.51 27.03
N PRO A 138 6.31 -3.55 26.76
CA PRO A 138 7.67 -3.34 26.30
C PRO A 138 7.72 -2.76 24.86
N PHE A 139 8.87 -2.20 24.53
CA PHE A 139 9.30 -2.16 23.13
C PHE A 139 9.72 -3.57 22.69
N ILE A 140 9.26 -4.00 21.52
CA ILE A 140 9.67 -5.29 20.94
C ILE A 140 10.85 -5.11 19.97
N PRO A 141 11.70 -6.13 19.74
CA PRO A 141 12.82 -6.01 18.80
C PRO A 141 12.36 -5.65 17.38
N VAL A 142 13.12 -4.81 16.68
CA VAL A 142 12.84 -4.48 15.27
C VAL A 142 12.80 -5.77 14.43
N GLY A 143 11.76 -5.91 13.61
CA GLY A 143 11.55 -7.09 12.77
C GLY A 143 10.76 -8.21 13.44
N SER A 144 10.49 -8.12 14.75
CA SER A 144 9.47 -8.95 15.40
C SER A 144 8.06 -8.46 15.04
N ILE A 145 7.06 -9.24 15.42
CA ILE A 145 5.64 -8.95 15.20
C ILE A 145 4.92 -9.11 16.54
N GLU A 146 4.19 -8.11 17.00
CA GLU A 146 3.31 -8.27 18.17
C GLU A 146 2.02 -9.00 17.78
N ILE A 147 1.71 -10.11 18.47
CA ILE A 147 0.52 -10.94 18.23
C ILE A 147 -0.44 -10.95 19.42
N GLY A 148 -0.10 -10.28 20.51
CA GLY A 148 -0.94 -10.15 21.69
C GLY A 148 -0.18 -9.60 22.88
N GLN A 149 -0.90 -9.40 23.98
CA GLN A 149 -0.32 -9.02 25.27
C GLN A 149 -0.97 -9.83 26.39
N VAL A 150 -0.19 -10.10 27.44
CA VAL A 150 -0.68 -10.63 28.71
C VAL A 150 -0.40 -9.61 29.80
N ARG A 151 -1.41 -9.24 30.59
CA ARG A 151 -1.33 -8.19 31.60
C ARG A 151 -1.62 -8.77 32.97
N LEU A 152 -0.62 -8.80 33.84
CA LEU A 152 -0.68 -9.46 35.14
C LEU A 152 -0.51 -8.45 36.27
N GLY A 153 -1.47 -8.41 37.19
CA GLY A 153 -1.53 -7.44 38.30
C GLY A 153 -1.14 -8.03 39.67
N SER A 154 -0.24 -9.01 39.68
CA SER A 154 0.20 -9.70 40.89
C SER A 154 1.68 -10.11 40.78
N ILE A 155 2.33 -10.30 41.92
CA ILE A 155 3.67 -10.90 42.05
C ILE A 155 3.61 -12.42 42.33
N VAL A 156 2.41 -12.94 42.58
CA VAL A 156 2.20 -14.35 42.94
C VAL A 156 1.96 -15.15 41.66
N ALA A 157 2.69 -16.26 41.51
CA ALA A 157 2.51 -17.20 40.41
C ALA A 157 1.10 -17.81 40.47
N ALA A 158 0.39 -17.73 39.35
CA ALA A 158 -0.97 -18.25 39.21
C ALA A 158 -1.26 -18.54 37.73
N PRO A 159 -2.28 -19.36 37.41
CA PRO A 159 -2.72 -19.51 36.02
C PRO A 159 -3.17 -18.17 35.42
N VAL A 160 -2.90 -17.94 34.14
CA VAL A 160 -3.40 -16.77 33.41
C VAL A 160 -4.90 -16.95 33.14
N THR A 161 -5.67 -15.88 33.24
CA THR A 161 -7.11 -15.86 32.94
C THR A 161 -7.38 -15.20 31.59
N ALA A 162 -8.51 -15.51 30.97
CA ALA A 162 -8.86 -14.94 29.66
C ALA A 162 -8.96 -13.41 29.67
N ALA A 163 -9.34 -12.81 30.82
CA ALA A 163 -9.40 -11.35 30.97
C ALA A 163 -8.02 -10.68 31.04
N GLU A 164 -6.96 -11.46 31.29
CA GLU A 164 -5.57 -10.98 31.30
C GLU A 164 -4.91 -11.09 29.92
N VAL A 165 -5.59 -11.69 28.92
CA VAL A 165 -5.09 -11.86 27.54
C VAL A 165 -5.75 -10.85 26.61
N PHE A 166 -4.94 -10.12 25.86
CA PHE A 166 -5.39 -9.03 24.99
C PHE A 166 -4.89 -9.23 23.55
N GLN A 167 -5.80 -9.31 22.57
CA GLN A 167 -5.49 -9.54 21.15
C GLN A 167 -6.36 -8.72 20.19
N VAL A 168 -6.58 -7.44 20.49
CA VAL A 168 -7.33 -6.55 19.59
C VAL A 168 -6.45 -6.12 18.42
N ALA A 169 -6.89 -6.38 17.18
CA ALA A 169 -6.22 -5.97 15.95
C ALA A 169 -5.97 -4.45 15.92
N GLY A 170 -4.75 -4.05 15.54
CA GLY A 170 -4.34 -2.64 15.48
C GLY A 170 -3.98 -2.01 16.84
N MET A 171 -4.27 -2.69 17.96
CA MET A 171 -3.89 -2.23 19.30
C MET A 171 -2.86 -3.14 19.98
N HIS A 172 -3.11 -4.46 19.95
CA HIS A 172 -2.30 -5.48 20.62
C HIS A 172 -1.78 -6.52 19.61
N VAL A 173 -2.18 -6.40 18.34
CA VAL A 173 -1.83 -7.31 17.25
C VAL A 173 -1.51 -6.48 16.01
N GLU A 174 -0.33 -6.69 15.45
CA GLU A 174 0.10 -6.08 14.19
C GLU A 174 -0.43 -6.89 13.00
N ARG A 175 -1.39 -6.34 12.26
CA ARG A 175 -2.01 -6.99 11.09
C ARG A 175 -1.30 -6.66 9.79
N ALA A 176 -1.08 -7.65 8.92
CA ALA A 176 -0.33 -7.46 7.67
C ALA A 176 -1.16 -6.96 6.47
N ASP A 177 -2.49 -6.90 6.58
CA ASP A 177 -3.41 -6.87 5.44
C ASP A 177 -4.25 -5.58 5.32
N LEU A 178 -3.84 -4.51 5.99
CA LEU A 178 -4.57 -3.24 6.05
C LEU A 178 -3.78 -2.14 5.33
N TYR A 179 -3.87 -2.08 4.00
CA TYR A 179 -3.14 -1.11 3.18
C TYR A 179 -3.76 -0.86 1.81
N GLU A 180 -3.32 0.23 1.17
CA GLU A 180 -3.58 0.59 -0.22
C GLU A 180 -2.27 0.65 -1.01
N VAL A 181 -2.36 0.34 -2.31
CA VAL A 181 -1.24 0.36 -3.25
C VAL A 181 -1.32 1.60 -4.12
N ASN A 182 -0.25 2.39 -4.14
CA ASN A 182 -0.16 3.59 -4.95
C ASN A 182 0.75 3.34 -6.16
N HIS A 183 0.14 3.00 -7.29
CA HIS A 183 0.88 2.73 -8.53
C HIS A 183 1.61 3.98 -9.06
N GLY A 184 1.11 5.17 -8.78
CA GLY A 184 1.74 6.44 -9.15
C GLY A 184 1.32 7.55 -8.18
N PRO A 185 1.88 8.76 -8.34
CA PRO A 185 1.66 9.83 -7.39
C PRO A 185 0.20 10.28 -7.39
N THR A 186 -0.27 10.74 -6.24
CA THR A 186 -1.54 11.46 -6.14
C THR A 186 -1.22 12.93 -5.95
N VAL A 187 -1.77 13.78 -6.82
CA VAL A 187 -1.60 15.23 -6.79
C VAL A 187 -2.96 15.88 -6.54
N VAL A 188 -3.01 16.77 -5.55
CA VAL A 188 -4.20 17.55 -5.21
C VAL A 188 -3.82 19.02 -5.16
N GLY A 189 -4.47 19.84 -5.98
CA GLY A 189 -4.17 21.28 -6.05
C GLY A 189 -2.72 21.60 -6.46
N GLY A 190 -2.11 20.76 -7.29
CA GLY A 190 -0.72 20.92 -7.74
C GLY A 190 0.35 20.43 -6.76
N VAL A 191 -0.05 19.83 -5.63
CA VAL A 191 0.88 19.28 -4.62
C VAL A 191 0.76 17.76 -4.57
N GLU A 192 1.89 17.06 -4.60
CA GLU A 192 1.94 15.62 -4.34
C GLU A 192 1.53 15.34 -2.90
N THR A 193 0.38 14.69 -2.72
CA THR A 193 -0.14 14.29 -1.40
C THR A 193 0.19 12.86 -1.06
N VAL A 194 0.39 12.01 -2.07
CA VAL A 194 0.82 10.62 -1.90
C VAL A 194 1.91 10.32 -2.93
N PRO A 195 3.09 9.86 -2.52
CA PRO A 195 4.14 9.43 -3.43
C PRO A 195 3.70 8.24 -4.28
N GLY A 196 4.10 8.24 -5.54
CA GLY A 196 3.93 7.08 -6.40
C GLY A 196 4.89 5.95 -6.05
N GLY A 197 4.56 4.73 -6.51
CA GLY A 197 5.35 3.53 -6.21
C GLY A 197 5.49 3.31 -4.70
N SER A 198 4.37 3.40 -3.98
CA SER A 198 4.32 3.38 -2.52
C SER A 198 3.15 2.56 -1.99
N VAL A 199 3.15 2.35 -0.68
CA VAL A 199 2.08 1.71 0.07
C VAL A 199 1.60 2.68 1.15
N SER A 200 0.29 2.88 1.24
CA SER A 200 -0.34 3.67 2.31
C SER A 200 -1.10 2.74 3.24
N LEU A 201 -0.79 2.78 4.53
CA LEU A 201 -1.56 2.11 5.58
C LEU A 201 -2.82 2.94 5.86
N TYR A 202 -3.87 2.31 6.39
CA TYR A 202 -5.11 3.04 6.71
C TYR A 202 -4.91 4.06 7.84
N ASP A 203 -4.04 3.74 8.80
CA ASP A 203 -3.62 4.61 9.90
C ASP A 203 -2.09 4.61 10.04
N ALA A 204 -1.56 5.62 10.75
CA ALA A 204 -0.15 5.64 11.10
C ALA A 204 0.19 4.43 11.96
N LEU A 205 1.24 3.71 11.59
CA LEU A 205 1.66 2.51 12.28
C LEU A 205 2.18 2.85 13.68
N PRO A 206 1.79 2.07 14.70
CA PRO A 206 2.20 2.35 16.06
C PRO A 206 3.71 2.11 16.23
N LEU A 207 4.36 2.98 17.00
CA LEU A 207 5.81 3.01 17.20
C LEU A 207 6.23 2.04 18.32
N ILE A 208 6.04 0.75 18.08
CA ILE A 208 6.13 -0.28 19.12
C ILE A 208 7.47 -1.02 19.18
N HIS A 209 8.32 -0.81 18.19
CA HIS A 209 9.63 -1.43 18.14
C HIS A 209 10.69 -0.61 18.86
N THR A 210 11.77 -1.26 19.29
CA THR A 210 12.94 -0.59 19.90
C THR A 210 13.39 0.60 19.05
N GLY A 211 13.58 1.74 19.71
CA GLY A 211 13.87 3.02 19.03
C GLY A 211 12.63 3.78 18.58
N SER A 212 11.44 3.38 19.04
CA SER A 212 10.15 3.97 18.64
C SER A 212 9.94 3.92 17.13
N LEU A 213 10.09 2.72 16.56
CA LEU A 213 9.93 2.49 15.12
C LEU A 213 8.63 1.74 14.80
N PRO A 214 8.01 2.01 13.64
CA PRO A 214 6.91 1.19 13.15
C PRO A 214 7.44 -0.16 12.68
N LYS A 215 6.54 -1.12 12.45
CA LYS A 215 6.89 -2.35 11.73
C LYS A 215 7.42 -2.06 10.33
N GLN A 216 8.21 -3.00 9.84
CA GLN A 216 8.79 -2.94 8.51
C GLN A 216 7.75 -3.32 7.43
N VAL A 217 7.83 -2.65 6.29
CA VAL A 217 6.95 -2.88 5.13
C VAL A 217 7.77 -3.29 3.94
N TYR A 218 7.43 -4.41 3.30
CA TYR A 218 8.14 -4.94 2.14
C TYR A 218 7.26 -4.94 0.91
N ALA A 219 7.85 -4.80 -0.26
CA ALA A 219 7.16 -5.08 -1.52
C ALA A 219 8.11 -5.59 -2.60
N SER A 220 7.60 -6.45 -3.49
CA SER A 220 8.15 -6.67 -4.82
C SER A 220 7.23 -6.03 -5.84
N TYR A 221 7.78 -5.41 -6.87
CA TYR A 221 7.00 -4.60 -7.82
C TYR A 221 7.72 -4.54 -9.17
N ALA A 222 7.06 -3.97 -10.16
CA ALA A 222 7.65 -3.74 -11.47
C ALA A 222 7.64 -2.25 -11.80
N ALA A 223 8.79 -1.66 -12.10
CA ALA A 223 8.88 -0.29 -12.59
C ALA A 223 8.57 -0.26 -14.10
N PRO A 224 7.67 0.61 -14.59
CA PRO A 224 7.35 0.70 -16.00
C PRO A 224 8.53 1.27 -16.80
N LEU A 225 8.80 0.68 -17.96
CA LEU A 225 9.75 1.19 -18.96
C LEU A 225 8.97 1.82 -20.10
N PHE A 226 9.24 3.09 -20.38
CA PHE A 226 8.54 3.86 -21.40
C PHE A 226 9.22 3.72 -22.76
N ALA A 227 8.42 3.54 -23.80
CA ALA A 227 8.84 3.70 -25.20
C ALA A 227 7.98 4.75 -25.89
N ASP A 228 8.54 5.38 -26.91
CA ASP A 228 7.85 6.41 -27.68
C ASP A 228 6.81 5.78 -28.61
N ILE A 229 5.66 6.44 -28.76
CA ILE A 229 4.74 6.18 -29.87
C ILE A 229 5.19 7.09 -31.01
N SER A 230 5.94 6.51 -31.95
CA SER A 230 6.70 7.25 -32.98
C SER A 230 5.85 8.21 -33.81
N LEU A 231 4.62 7.81 -34.17
CA LEU A 231 3.68 8.62 -34.92
C LEU A 231 2.33 8.60 -34.20
N ALA A 232 2.01 9.69 -33.51
CA ALA A 232 0.74 9.88 -32.85
C ALA A 232 0.24 11.32 -32.98
N SER A 233 -1.08 11.51 -32.96
CA SER A 233 -1.73 12.81 -32.99
C SER A 233 -2.92 12.88 -32.02
N ASP A 234 -3.42 14.09 -31.80
CA ASP A 234 -4.70 14.36 -31.15
C ASP A 234 -4.83 13.73 -29.76
N PHE A 235 -3.77 13.83 -28.95
CA PHE A 235 -3.82 13.36 -27.57
C PHE A 235 -4.87 14.16 -26.79
N THR A 236 -5.78 13.44 -26.14
CA THR A 236 -6.72 13.97 -25.16
C THR A 236 -6.42 13.34 -23.81
N SER A 237 -6.30 14.18 -22.79
CA SER A 237 -5.97 13.73 -21.45
C SER A 237 -7.26 13.29 -20.71
N PRO A 238 -7.22 12.22 -19.88
CA PRO A 238 -8.33 11.92 -18.99
C PRO A 238 -8.51 13.05 -17.95
N GLU A 239 -9.62 13.78 -18.02
CA GLU A 239 -9.90 14.92 -17.13
C GLU A 239 -11.30 14.84 -16.52
N THR A 240 -11.45 15.42 -15.33
CA THR A 240 -12.78 15.58 -14.72
C THR A 240 -13.48 16.77 -15.36
N SER A 241 -14.57 16.49 -16.09
CA SER A 241 -15.45 17.52 -16.62
C SER A 241 -16.53 17.86 -15.60
N HIS A 242 -16.86 19.15 -15.46
CA HIS A 242 -17.96 19.62 -14.63
C HIS A 242 -19.10 20.13 -15.52
N SER A 243 -20.33 19.72 -15.22
CA SER A 243 -21.52 20.23 -15.90
C SER A 243 -22.49 20.86 -14.91
N VAL A 244 -23.17 21.93 -15.35
CA VAL A 244 -24.19 22.62 -14.57
C VAL A 244 -25.50 22.51 -15.32
N SER A 245 -26.52 21.98 -14.66
CA SER A 245 -27.89 21.96 -15.18
C SER A 245 -28.77 22.78 -14.25
N SER A 246 -29.69 23.55 -14.80
CA SER A 246 -30.67 24.30 -14.01
C SER A 246 -32.09 23.94 -14.41
N THR A 247 -33.00 23.95 -13.43
CA THR A 247 -34.44 23.84 -13.65
C THR A 247 -35.09 25.08 -13.08
N GLN A 248 -35.83 25.82 -13.91
CA GLN A 248 -36.65 26.94 -13.43
C GLN A 248 -37.88 26.40 -12.70
N VAL A 249 -38.15 26.95 -11.53
CA VAL A 249 -39.37 26.71 -10.76
C VAL A 249 -40.04 28.06 -10.47
N TYR A 250 -41.33 28.08 -10.13
CA TYR A 250 -41.98 29.35 -9.81
C TYR A 250 -41.28 30.04 -8.63
N GLY A 251 -40.79 31.25 -8.87
CA GLY A 251 -40.13 32.08 -7.86
C GLY A 251 -38.63 31.82 -7.66
N THR A 252 -38.01 30.81 -8.30
CA THR A 252 -36.55 30.59 -8.18
C THR A 252 -35.97 29.65 -9.26
N THR A 253 -34.65 29.47 -9.27
CA THR A 253 -33.94 28.51 -10.13
C THR A 253 -33.22 27.49 -9.25
N LEU A 254 -33.47 26.20 -9.49
CA LEU A 254 -32.73 25.12 -8.83
C LEU A 254 -31.53 24.75 -9.71
N GLY A 255 -30.32 24.98 -9.22
CA GLY A 255 -29.08 24.56 -9.86
C GLY A 255 -28.64 23.18 -9.36
N ALA A 256 -28.13 22.36 -10.27
CA ALA A 256 -27.43 21.11 -9.97
C ALA A 256 -26.08 21.10 -10.70
N THR A 257 -25.07 20.51 -10.06
CA THR A 257 -23.75 20.32 -10.67
C THR A 257 -23.42 18.82 -10.66
N SER A 258 -22.74 18.35 -11.70
CA SER A 258 -22.23 16.98 -11.78
C SER A 258 -20.78 16.99 -12.26
N ALA A 259 -20.03 15.94 -11.91
CA ALA A 259 -18.66 15.73 -12.34
C ALA A 259 -18.53 14.32 -12.94
N SER A 260 -17.80 14.19 -14.05
CA SER A 260 -17.51 12.91 -14.68
C SER A 260 -16.07 12.86 -15.20
N LEU A 261 -15.41 11.71 -15.06
CA LEU A 261 -14.09 11.48 -15.63
C LEU A 261 -14.22 11.13 -17.12
N GLY A 262 -13.59 11.95 -17.97
CA GLY A 262 -13.47 11.69 -19.40
C GLY A 262 -12.45 10.60 -19.70
N GLN A 263 -12.67 9.88 -20.80
CA GLN A 263 -11.69 8.93 -21.33
C GLN A 263 -10.58 9.70 -22.05
N GLY A 264 -9.32 9.30 -21.85
CA GLY A 264 -8.23 9.80 -22.68
C GLY A 264 -8.19 9.13 -24.04
N GLY A 265 -7.44 9.70 -24.98
CA GLY A 265 -7.33 9.12 -26.31
C GLY A 265 -6.19 9.71 -27.11
N PHE A 266 -5.88 9.06 -28.22
CA PHE A 266 -4.94 9.54 -29.24
C PHE A 266 -5.13 8.72 -30.51
N THR A 267 -4.66 9.25 -31.64
CA THR A 267 -4.52 8.48 -32.88
C THR A 267 -3.08 7.98 -32.99
N ALA A 268 -2.87 6.70 -33.22
CA ALA A 268 -1.57 6.13 -33.55
C ALA A 268 -1.51 5.74 -35.03
N TYR A 269 -0.44 6.09 -35.72
CA TYR A 269 -0.17 5.59 -37.06
C TYR A 269 0.71 4.34 -36.96
N LEU A 270 0.23 3.25 -37.55
CA LEU A 270 0.77 1.91 -37.39
C LEU A 270 1.51 1.48 -38.65
N GLU A 271 2.52 0.63 -38.50
CA GLU A 271 3.27 0.10 -39.65
C GLU A 271 2.42 -0.89 -40.46
N ASN A 272 1.80 -1.84 -39.76
CA ASN A 272 0.97 -2.86 -40.41
C ASN A 272 -0.36 -3.14 -39.68
N GLY A 273 -0.54 -2.60 -38.48
CA GLY A 273 -1.75 -2.74 -37.68
C GLY A 273 -1.93 -4.11 -37.03
N VAL A 274 -0.98 -5.03 -37.15
CA VAL A 274 -1.08 -6.43 -36.70
C VAL A 274 0.04 -6.79 -35.73
N SER A 275 1.30 -6.57 -36.10
CA SER A 275 2.48 -6.92 -35.29
C SER A 275 3.11 -5.73 -34.58
N ASP A 276 2.52 -4.53 -34.70
CA ASP A 276 2.94 -3.36 -33.95
C ASP A 276 2.90 -3.66 -32.45
N ALA A 277 3.98 -3.32 -31.73
CA ALA A 277 4.12 -3.62 -30.31
C ALA A 277 2.95 -3.05 -29.47
N LEU A 278 2.50 -1.83 -29.79
CA LEU A 278 1.35 -1.19 -29.15
C LEU A 278 0.05 -2.00 -29.32
N VAL A 279 -0.16 -2.61 -30.50
CA VAL A 279 -1.34 -3.44 -30.79
C VAL A 279 -1.32 -4.71 -29.94
N GLY A 280 -0.14 -5.29 -29.71
CA GLY A 280 0.05 -6.44 -28.81
C GLY A 280 -0.31 -6.16 -27.35
N LEU A 281 -0.39 -4.89 -26.94
CA LEU A 281 -0.76 -4.48 -25.59
C LEU A 281 -2.22 -4.06 -25.44
N LYS A 282 -3.06 -4.30 -26.46
CA LYS A 282 -4.50 -4.05 -26.39
C LYS A 282 -5.11 -4.67 -25.13
N ASN A 283 -6.00 -3.93 -24.48
CA ASN A 283 -6.69 -4.28 -23.23
C ASN A 283 -5.78 -4.42 -22.00
N SER A 284 -4.51 -4.02 -22.08
CA SER A 284 -3.62 -3.97 -20.91
C SER A 284 -3.79 -2.63 -20.17
N LEU A 285 -3.70 -2.67 -18.83
CA LEU A 285 -3.54 -1.47 -17.99
C LEU A 285 -2.09 -1.01 -18.08
N LEU A 286 -1.86 0.20 -18.60
CA LEU A 286 -0.53 0.73 -18.91
C LEU A 286 -0.40 2.17 -18.41
N TRP A 287 0.84 2.58 -18.14
CA TRP A 287 1.17 4.00 -18.04
C TRP A 287 1.31 4.67 -19.41
N PHE A 288 0.83 5.91 -19.50
CA PHE A 288 1.01 6.81 -20.63
C PHE A 288 1.57 8.13 -20.13
N LYS A 289 2.57 8.64 -20.85
CA LYS A 289 3.21 9.92 -20.58
C LYS A 289 3.15 10.80 -21.81
N PHE A 290 2.54 11.98 -21.68
CA PHE A 290 2.43 12.95 -22.75
C PHE A 290 3.17 14.23 -22.38
N SER A 291 4.20 14.58 -23.15
CA SER A 291 4.89 15.87 -23.05
C SER A 291 4.40 16.78 -24.18
N PRO A 292 3.75 17.93 -23.89
CA PRO A 292 3.31 18.87 -24.92
C PRO A 292 4.48 19.43 -25.75
N ASP A 293 5.66 19.52 -25.15
CA ASP A 293 6.94 19.81 -25.80
C ASP A 293 7.98 18.84 -25.25
N ARG A 294 8.61 18.06 -26.13
CA ARG A 294 9.63 17.08 -25.74
C ARG A 294 10.91 17.68 -25.15
N TYR A 295 11.14 18.97 -25.35
CA TYR A 295 12.30 19.69 -24.81
C TYR A 295 11.99 20.37 -23.47
N ALA A 296 10.73 20.36 -23.05
CA ALA A 296 10.30 20.91 -21.77
C ALA A 296 10.13 19.81 -20.71
N SER A 297 10.34 20.18 -19.44
CA SER A 297 10.13 19.28 -18.31
C SER A 297 8.66 18.86 -18.10
N PRO A 298 7.66 19.74 -18.27
CA PRO A 298 6.28 19.40 -17.93
C PRO A 298 5.69 18.27 -18.77
N TYR A 299 4.91 17.40 -18.13
CA TYR A 299 4.19 16.32 -18.80
C TYR A 299 2.90 15.93 -18.05
N LEU A 300 2.01 15.27 -18.79
CA LEU A 300 0.83 14.59 -18.26
C LEU A 300 1.13 13.11 -18.11
N LEU A 301 0.74 12.55 -16.97
CA LEU A 301 0.93 11.14 -16.65
C LEU A 301 -0.41 10.50 -16.32
N THR A 302 -0.74 9.37 -16.94
CA THR A 302 -1.97 8.65 -16.65
C THR A 302 -1.78 7.15 -16.73
N GLN A 303 -2.53 6.41 -15.92
CA GLN A 303 -2.62 4.96 -16.01
C GLN A 303 -4.03 4.58 -16.42
N GLY A 304 -4.15 3.78 -17.48
CA GLY A 304 -5.46 3.36 -17.98
C GLY A 304 -5.38 2.14 -18.89
N THR A 305 -6.53 1.51 -19.09
CA THR A 305 -6.64 0.35 -20.00
C THR A 305 -6.65 0.83 -21.44
N LEU A 306 -5.73 0.30 -22.25
CA LEU A 306 -5.57 0.63 -23.66
C LEU A 306 -6.66 -0.02 -24.52
N GLY A 307 -7.59 0.76 -25.05
CA GLY A 307 -8.48 0.37 -26.13
C GLY A 307 -7.86 0.68 -27.49
N ILE A 308 -8.08 -0.16 -28.50
CA ILE A 308 -7.57 0.02 -29.87
C ILE A 308 -8.67 -0.33 -30.88
N ALA A 309 -9.00 0.64 -31.74
CA ALA A 309 -9.84 0.49 -32.93
C ALA A 309 -9.04 0.86 -34.18
N ARG A 310 -8.78 -0.11 -35.06
CA ARG A 310 -7.90 0.03 -36.24
C ARG A 310 -8.69 0.34 -37.51
N THR A 311 -8.06 1.06 -38.41
CA THR A 311 -8.55 1.35 -39.77
C THR A 311 -7.46 1.02 -40.78
N PHE A 312 -7.84 0.36 -41.88
CA PHE A 312 -6.95 -0.07 -42.96
C PHE A 312 -7.38 0.58 -44.29
N PRO A 313 -7.17 1.90 -44.46
CA PRO A 313 -7.55 2.61 -45.67
C PRO A 313 -6.65 2.20 -46.86
N ALA A 314 -7.20 2.25 -48.07
CA ALA A 314 -6.47 1.89 -49.29
C ALA A 314 -5.56 3.01 -49.84
N GLY A 315 -5.79 4.26 -49.41
CA GLY A 315 -5.08 5.45 -49.92
C GLY A 315 -4.53 6.36 -48.83
N ASP A 316 -4.40 5.86 -47.60
CA ASP A 316 -3.89 6.60 -46.46
C ASP A 316 -3.13 5.64 -45.51
N ASN A 317 -2.53 6.17 -44.45
CA ASN A 317 -1.80 5.39 -43.46
C ASN A 317 -2.73 4.48 -42.65
N ILE A 318 -2.22 3.31 -42.27
CA ILE A 318 -2.90 2.46 -41.28
C ILE A 318 -2.86 3.19 -39.95
N GLN A 319 -4.01 3.30 -39.30
CA GLN A 319 -4.13 4.04 -38.04
C GLN A 319 -4.98 3.30 -37.02
N ALA A 320 -4.83 3.68 -35.76
CA ALA A 320 -5.69 3.24 -34.69
C ALA A 320 -6.15 4.42 -33.82
N ALA A 321 -7.46 4.52 -33.64
CA ALA A 321 -8.03 5.31 -32.55
C ALA A 321 -7.79 4.53 -31.24
N CYS A 322 -6.94 5.09 -30.40
CA CYS A 322 -6.58 4.53 -29.10
C CYS A 322 -7.34 5.25 -28.01
N THR A 323 -7.84 4.49 -27.03
CA THR A 323 -8.49 5.03 -25.85
C THR A 323 -7.75 4.64 -24.58
N ILE A 324 -7.72 5.54 -23.61
CA ILE A 324 -7.12 5.35 -22.30
C ILE A 324 -8.24 5.39 -21.26
N SER A 325 -8.71 4.21 -20.88
CA SER A 325 -9.76 4.07 -19.86
C SER A 325 -9.12 4.16 -18.47
N ALA A 326 -8.94 5.37 -17.97
CA ALA A 326 -8.31 5.64 -16.68
C ALA A 326 -9.35 5.64 -15.54
N ALA A 327 -8.92 5.24 -14.34
CA ALA A 327 -9.73 5.33 -13.12
C ALA A 327 -9.53 6.67 -12.37
N LYS A 328 -8.53 7.45 -12.78
CA LYS A 328 -8.19 8.76 -12.22
C LYS A 328 -7.87 9.73 -13.36
N ALA A 329 -8.01 11.03 -13.12
CA ALA A 329 -7.55 12.05 -14.04
C ALA A 329 -6.03 11.97 -14.26
N ALA A 330 -5.56 12.51 -15.38
CA ALA A 330 -4.13 12.67 -15.63
C ALA A 330 -3.49 13.55 -14.56
N ILE A 331 -2.25 13.22 -14.24
CA ILE A 331 -1.43 13.94 -13.27
C ILE A 331 -0.58 14.93 -14.06
N GLU A 332 -0.68 16.20 -13.70
CA GLU A 332 0.23 17.26 -14.16
C GLU A 332 1.53 17.18 -13.39
N VAL A 333 2.64 16.98 -14.09
CA VAL A 333 3.98 16.96 -13.52
C VAL A 333 4.76 18.13 -14.09
N SER A 334 5.37 18.94 -13.21
CA SER A 334 6.20 20.10 -13.57
C SER A 334 7.65 19.94 -13.15
#